data_AF-A0AAV1Y1L6-F1
#
_entry.id   AF-A0AAV1Y1L6-F1
#
_cell.length_a   1.000
_cell.length_b   1.000
_cell.length_c   1.000
_cell.angle_alpha   90.00
_cell.angle_beta   90.00
_cell.angle_gamma   90.00
#
_symmetry.space_group_name_H-M   'P 1'
#
loop_
_entity.id
_entity.type
_entity.pdbx_description
1 polymer ?
#
loop_
_entity_poly.entity_id
_entity_poly.type
_entity_poly.pdbx_seq_one_letter_code
_entity_poly.pdbx_strand_id
1 'polypeptide(L)'
;MGATTTLVPFSMGSEGHNIVSVRKPRFLCLHGFRTSAEIQKAQMHKWPQSVLDELDLVYVDAPFPCAGKSEVEGIFDPPYYEWFQYNKLCVLELE
;
A
#
# COMPACT_ATOMS: atom_id res chain seq x y z
N MET A 1 -28.03 -3.33 -62.65
CA MET A 1 -28.21 -3.96 -61.33
C MET A 1 -27.01 -4.86 -61.09
N GLY A 2 -26.03 -4.63 -60.24
CA GLY A 2 -25.56 -3.50 -59.44
C GLY A 2 -24.06 -3.75 -59.23
N ALA A 3 -23.22 -2.71 -59.25
CA ALA A 3 -21.78 -2.86 -59.08
C ALA A 3 -21.45 -3.12 -57.61
N THR A 4 -20.80 -4.25 -57.32
CA THR A 4 -20.33 -4.61 -55.98
C THR A 4 -18.95 -4.00 -55.77
N THR A 5 -18.90 -2.80 -55.19
CA THR A 5 -17.64 -2.19 -54.72
C THR A 5 -17.27 -2.79 -53.37
N THR A 6 -16.23 -3.63 -53.34
CA THR A 6 -15.54 -4.01 -52.10
C THR A 6 -14.87 -2.79 -51.50
N LEU A 7 -15.43 -2.27 -50.41
CA LEU A 7 -14.75 -1.31 -49.54
C LEU A 7 -13.69 -2.07 -48.73
N VAL A 8 -12.42 -1.88 -49.07
CA VAL A 8 -11.32 -2.19 -48.15
C VAL A 8 -11.47 -1.29 -46.92
N PRO A 9 -11.42 -1.80 -45.68
CA PRO A 9 -11.37 -0.94 -44.51
C PRO A 9 -10.06 -0.14 -44.56
N PHE A 10 -10.22 1.18 -44.60
CA PHE A 10 -9.14 2.17 -44.46
C PHE A 10 -8.42 1.91 -43.13
N SER A 11 -7.18 1.41 -43.21
CA SER A 11 -6.32 1.25 -42.03
C SER A 11 -5.89 2.64 -41.55
N MET A 12 -6.70 3.22 -40.66
CA MET A 12 -6.35 4.44 -39.95
C MET A 12 -5.19 4.10 -39.00
N GLY A 13 -4.01 4.61 -39.34
CA GLY A 13 -2.81 4.46 -38.53
C GLY A 13 -3.11 4.88 -37.10
N SER A 14 -2.71 4.03 -36.16
CA SER A 14 -2.72 4.32 -34.73
C SER A 14 -1.85 5.55 -34.49
N GLU A 15 -2.45 6.73 -34.42
CA GLU A 15 -1.78 7.89 -33.82
C GLU A 15 -1.39 7.47 -32.40
N GLY A 16 -0.07 7.42 -32.16
CA GLY A 16 0.51 7.10 -30.87
C GLY A 16 0.11 8.17 -29.88
N HIS A 17 -1.07 8.02 -29.29
CA HIS A 17 -1.51 8.83 -28.18
C HIS A 17 -0.51 8.57 -27.07
N ASN A 18 0.36 9.55 -26.79
CA ASN A 18 1.21 9.55 -25.61
C ASN A 18 0.27 9.76 -24.42
N ILE A 19 -0.44 8.70 -24.04
CA ILE A 19 -1.23 8.68 -22.81
C ILE A 19 -0.19 8.72 -21.71
N VAL A 20 0.06 9.92 -21.19
CA VAL A 20 0.70 10.08 -19.88
C VAL A 20 -0.28 9.40 -18.91
N SER A 21 -0.07 8.10 -18.68
CA SER A 21 -0.84 7.34 -17.71
C SER A 21 -0.58 8.01 -16.37
N VAL A 22 -1.60 8.69 -15.82
CA VAL A 22 -1.51 9.28 -14.49
C VAL A 22 -1.24 8.13 -13.53
N ARG A 23 -0.03 8.09 -12.95
CA ARG A 23 0.33 7.06 -11.98
C ARG A 23 -0.37 7.38 -10.68
N LYS A 24 -0.96 6.36 -10.04
CA LYS A 24 -1.53 6.49 -8.70
C LYS A 24 -0.45 6.96 -7.73
N PRO A 25 -0.74 7.91 -6.83
CA PRO A 25 0.18 8.27 -5.78
C PRO A 25 0.48 7.05 -4.89
N ARG A 26 1.76 6.88 -4.58
CA ARG A 26 2.28 5.76 -3.79
C ARG A 26 2.59 6.20 -2.37
N PHE A 27 2.05 5.48 -1.40
CA PHE A 27 2.28 5.73 0.02
C PHE A 27 2.89 4.51 0.69
N LEU A 28 3.95 4.75 1.47
CA LEU A 28 4.47 3.77 2.41
C LEU A 28 3.70 3.91 3.72
N CYS A 29 2.95 2.88 4.09
CA CYS A 29 2.12 2.83 5.28
C CYS A 29 2.90 2.18 6.43
N LEU A 30 3.20 3.00 7.45
CA LEU A 30 3.89 2.57 8.66
C LEU A 30 2.87 2.38 9.78
N HIS A 31 2.82 1.19 10.37
CA HIS A 31 1.88 0.89 11.45
C HIS A 31 2.28 1.57 12.76
N GLY A 32 1.34 1.70 13.69
CA GLY A 32 1.56 2.30 15.01
C GLY A 32 2.35 1.40 15.97
N PHE A 33 2.63 1.90 17.17
CA PHE A 33 3.35 1.16 18.21
C PHE A 33 2.65 -0.17 18.55
N ARG A 34 3.40 -1.28 18.51
CA ARG A 34 2.91 -2.63 18.84
C ARG A 34 1.69 -3.06 18.02
N THR A 35 1.71 -2.76 16.73
CA THR A 35 0.71 -3.24 15.76
C THR A 35 1.43 -3.88 14.58
N SER A 36 0.73 -4.14 13.46
CA SER A 36 1.32 -4.71 12.25
C SER A 36 0.77 -4.03 11.00
N ALA A 37 1.44 -4.27 9.87
CA ALA A 37 1.01 -3.88 8.54
C ALA A 37 -0.43 -4.31 8.26
N GLU A 38 -0.79 -5.55 8.63
CA GLU A 38 -2.12 -6.10 8.38
C GLU A 38 -3.20 -5.41 9.22
N ILE A 39 -2.87 -5.04 10.47
CA ILE A 39 -3.80 -4.29 11.33
C ILE A 39 -4.04 -2.89 10.76
N GLN A 40 -2.98 -2.20 10.31
CA GLN A 40 -3.14 -0.90 9.66
C GLN A 40 -3.96 -1.01 8.38
N LYS A 41 -3.73 -2.04 7.56
CA LYS A 41 -4.50 -2.32 6.35
C LYS A 41 -5.98 -2.54 6.68
N ALA A 42 -6.29 -3.32 7.71
CA ALA A 42 -7.66 -3.52 8.16
C ALA A 42 -8.34 -2.20 8.58
N GLN A 43 -7.60 -1.31 9.24
CA GLN A 43 -8.09 0.01 9.64
C GLN A 43 -8.34 0.95 8.44
N MET A 44 -7.65 0.76 7.31
CA MET A 44 -7.84 1.57 6.11
C MET A 44 -9.20 1.33 5.42
N HIS A 45 -9.87 0.20 5.68
CA HIS A 45 -11.24 -0.05 5.18
C HIS A 45 -12.30 0.91 5.74
N LYS A 46 -11.93 1.83 6.65
CA LYS A 46 -12.79 2.96 7.05
C LYS A 46 -12.99 3.99 5.94
N TRP A 47 -12.10 4.03 4.95
CA TRP A 47 -12.21 4.94 3.81
C TRP A 47 -13.09 4.33 2.71
N PRO A 48 -13.79 5.15 1.90
CA PRO A 48 -14.54 4.65 0.76
C PRO A 48 -13.63 3.93 -0.24
N GLN A 49 -14.12 2.82 -0.82
CA GLN A 49 -13.36 2.04 -1.80
C GLN A 49 -12.90 2.89 -2.99
N SER A 50 -13.72 3.84 -3.44
CA SER A 50 -13.38 4.78 -4.51
C SER A 50 -12.15 5.64 -4.22
N VAL A 51 -11.83 5.87 -2.95
CA VAL A 51 -10.59 6.57 -2.56
C VAL A 51 -9.43 5.58 -2.58
N LEU A 52 -9.61 4.39 -2.00
CA LEU A 52 -8.56 3.37 -1.95
C LEU A 52 -8.13 2.92 -3.35
N ASP A 53 -9.07 2.84 -4.29
CA ASP A 53 -8.80 2.47 -5.68
C ASP A 53 -7.91 3.50 -6.40
N GLU A 54 -7.84 4.75 -5.95
CA GLU A 54 -6.98 5.79 -6.53
C GLU A 54 -5.59 5.83 -5.89
N LEU A 55 -5.32 5.01 -4.87
CA LEU A 55 -4.06 4.99 -4.13
C LEU A 55 -3.30 3.69 -4.38
N ASP A 56 -1.98 3.77 -4.32
CA ASP A 56 -1.10 2.59 -4.20
C ASP A 56 -0.48 2.60 -2.80
N LEU A 57 -1.00 1.72 -1.93
CA LEU A 57 -0.65 1.65 -0.50
C LEU A 57 0.25 0.44 -0.25
N VAL A 58 1.47 0.71 0.21
CA VAL A 58 2.47 -0.31 0.54
C VAL A 58 2.59 -0.40 2.06
N TYR A 59 2.10 -1.49 2.65
CA TYR A 59 2.19 -1.74 4.08
C TYR A 59 3.43 -2.56 4.41
N VAL A 60 4.13 -2.18 5.48
CA VAL A 60 5.35 -2.85 5.92
C VAL A 60 5.33 -3.06 7.42
N ASP A 61 5.85 -4.21 7.86
CA ASP A 61 6.06 -4.49 9.27
C ASP A 61 7.37 -3.89 9.75
N ALA A 62 7.38 -3.46 11.00
CA ALA A 62 8.58 -3.04 11.69
C ALA A 62 9.51 -4.24 11.97
N PRO A 63 10.83 -4.03 12.10
CA PRO A 63 11.80 -5.13 12.16
C PRO A 63 11.83 -5.88 13.50
N PHE A 64 11.29 -5.30 14.58
CA PHE A 64 11.38 -5.91 15.91
C PHE A 64 10.04 -6.50 16.34
N PRO A 65 9.98 -7.77 16.77
CA PRO A 65 8.80 -8.33 17.42
C PRO A 65 8.48 -7.55 18.70
N CYS A 66 7.20 -7.35 18.97
CA CYS A 66 6.71 -6.70 20.17
C CYS A 66 7.16 -7.46 21.44
N ALA A 67 7.88 -6.77 22.33
CA ALA A 67 8.41 -7.37 23.55
C ALA A 67 7.41 -7.35 24.74
N GLY A 68 6.17 -6.91 24.54
CA GLY A 68 5.18 -6.79 25.60
C GLY A 68 3.75 -6.78 25.11
N LYS A 69 2.83 -6.31 25.97
CA LYS A 69 1.41 -6.24 25.66
C LYS A 69 1.12 -5.21 24.58
N SER A 70 0.25 -5.55 23.63
CA SER A 70 -0.36 -4.58 22.72
C SER A 70 -1.73 -4.10 23.22
N GLU A 71 -2.05 -2.84 22.96
CA GLU A 71 -3.37 -2.26 23.27
C GLU A 71 -4.47 -2.80 22.36
N VAL A 72 -4.10 -3.43 21.23
CA VAL A 72 -5.05 -4.03 20.30
C VAL A 72 -5.29 -5.53 20.56
N GLU A 73 -4.70 -6.10 21.61
CA GLU A 73 -4.96 -7.48 22.01
C GLU A 73 -6.44 -7.71 22.31
N GLY A 74 -6.99 -8.80 21.76
CA GLY A 74 -8.42 -9.13 21.85
C GLY A 74 -9.32 -8.40 20.86
N ILE A 75 -8.77 -7.43 20.11
CA ILE A 75 -9.43 -6.80 18.96
C ILE A 75 -8.82 -7.32 17.66
N PHE A 76 -7.49 -7.42 17.61
CA PHE A 76 -6.73 -7.97 16.49
C PHE A 76 -5.78 -9.05 16.99
N ASP A 77 -5.61 -10.11 16.20
CA ASP A 77 -4.67 -11.18 16.52
C ASP A 77 -3.21 -10.76 16.24
N PRO A 78 -2.22 -11.30 16.98
CA PRO A 78 -0.80 -11.11 16.70
C PRO A 78 -0.40 -11.71 15.33
N PRO A 79 0.78 -11.35 14.75
CA PRO A 79 1.95 -10.70 15.38
C PRO A 79 1.85 -9.17 15.49
N TYR A 80 2.59 -8.63 16.44
CA TYR A 80 2.78 -7.18 16.63
C TYR A 80 4.27 -6.83 16.58
N TYR A 81 4.58 -5.64 16.09
CA TYR A 81 5.95 -5.19 15.87
C TYR A 81 6.21 -3.78 16.42
N GLU A 82 7.48 -3.46 16.61
CA GLU A 82 8.00 -2.17 17.10
C GLU A 82 9.06 -1.64 16.11
N TRP A 83 9.00 -0.35 15.78
CA TRP A 83 9.99 0.31 14.90
C TRP A 83 11.35 0.52 15.56
N PHE A 84 11.35 0.57 16.89
CA PHE A 84 12.52 0.82 17.70
C PHE A 84 12.38 0.08 19.04
N GLN A 85 13.47 -0.56 19.47
CA GLN A 85 13.61 -1.11 20.81
C GLN A 85 14.77 -0.41 21.50
N TYR A 86 14.52 0.10 22.71
CA TYR A 86 15.56 0.72 23.50
C TYR A 86 16.54 -0.35 24.01
N ASN A 87 17.81 -0.21 23.64
CA ASN A 87 18.88 -1.03 24.20
C ASN A 87 19.46 -0.34 25.45
N LYS A 88 19.24 -0.95 26.63
CA LYS A 88 19.80 -0.47 27.90
C LYS A 88 21.33 -0.40 27.91
N LEU A 89 22.01 -1.22 27.09
CA LEU A 89 23.48 -1.30 27.09
C LEU A 89 24.16 -0.02 26.58
N CYS A 90 23.47 0.81 25.79
CA CYS A 90 24.06 2.05 25.24
C CYS A 90 24.17 3.19 26.28
N VAL A 91 23.59 3.02 27.47
CA VAL A 91 23.58 4.07 28.51
C VAL A 91 24.66 3.85 29.58
N LEU A 92 25.26 2.66 29.63
CA LEU A 92 26.36 2.37 30.55
C LEU A 92 27.75 2.81 30.02
N GLU A 93 27.83 3.41 28.84
CA GLU A 93 29.07 4.00 28.29
C GLU A 93 29.15 5.53 28.49
N LEU A 94 28.18 6.14 29.18
CA LEU A 94 28.13 7.58 29.43
C LEU A 94 28.16 7.97 30.92
N GLU A 95 28.45 7.03 31.82
CA GLU A 95 28.66 7.28 33.26
C GLU A 95 30.07 6.89 33.71
#